data_AF-A0A3S4YST8-F1
#
_entry.id   AF-A0A3S4YST8-F1
#
_cell.length_a   1.000
_cell.length_b   1.000
_cell.length_c   1.000
_cell.angle_alpha   90.00
_cell.angle_beta   90.00
_cell.angle_gamma   90.00
#
_symmetry.space_group_name_H-M   'P 1'
#
loop_
_entity.id
_entity.type
_entity.pdbx_description
1 polymer ?
#
loop_
_entity_poly.entity_id
_entity_poly.type
_entity_poly.pdbx_seq_one_letter_code
_entity_poly.pdbx_strand_id
1 'polypeptide(L)'
;MRRGLSRRNLVTGTAWAAPLVLSTAVIPAYASSSADDGPCLDPDKSYDIFAKDVRTAAQNRAAGEKGYEEIVVPDYASYMRFYLRGGSGGNLATRYSEATGYNRTGGTAGGGAYIQGTIKVTPGQRIKFYVGASGIGYYDRPAKGGEGYGNGGSSAALPTELGSDVQGKLNSHSNKVTVYSGSGGGSSAIVMVDAKTSQETVLAIAGGGGGAGARGLTHVVTYAGTWITDDPTSYDNFNLHIGQGGSAGDEYVPEGLGRSGRERYYRHYSAKILIPSGSNGSNTAGGSGGDLATVTGDELLTFSSTSRTEIHTGNTAGKPGGSGPNGNGADGVVAYGYTLNTAGNTSDDRNGIGYIVSGGGGAGYGGGGSGSAVAAASENPVYMYDEAAFVGVASGGGGGGGNFVSPDVIDPYISAEGGADWRGEIRDGTITYSFCPSDPNKQPDPEPTSPEGPGYWT
;
A
#
# COMPACT_ATOMS: atom_id res chain seq x y z
N MET A 1 18.29 -28.89 60.72
CA MET A 1 19.60 -29.53 60.49
C MET A 1 20.16 -29.04 59.17
N ARG A 2 21.44 -28.64 59.19
CA ARG A 2 22.22 -28.10 58.07
C ARG A 2 22.59 -29.20 57.07
N ARG A 3 22.55 -28.90 55.77
CA ARG A 3 23.52 -29.29 54.73
C ARG A 3 23.40 -28.23 53.62
N GLY A 4 24.39 -27.50 53.14
CA GLY A 4 25.85 -27.66 53.16
C GLY A 4 26.34 -27.38 51.73
N LEU A 5 26.90 -26.19 51.49
CA LEU A 5 27.50 -25.73 50.23
C LEU A 5 28.55 -26.71 49.68
N SER A 6 28.62 -26.86 48.35
CA SER A 6 29.83 -27.32 47.65
C SER A 6 30.15 -26.44 46.44
N ARG A 7 31.46 -26.31 46.18
CA ARG A 7 32.16 -25.23 45.48
C ARG A 7 32.53 -25.60 44.03
N ARG A 8 32.65 -24.54 43.21
CA ARG A 8 33.55 -24.33 42.04
C ARG A 8 33.23 -25.08 40.74
N ASN A 9 32.92 -24.30 39.70
CA ASN A 9 33.90 -24.09 38.63
C ASN A 9 33.82 -22.66 38.08
N LEU A 10 34.95 -21.99 38.18
CA LEU A 10 35.24 -20.65 37.68
C LEU A 10 35.84 -20.86 36.27
N VAL A 11 35.23 -20.31 35.22
CA VAL A 11 35.91 -20.12 33.94
C VAL A 11 36.02 -18.62 33.70
N THR A 12 37.27 -18.19 33.63
CA THR A 12 37.76 -16.85 33.37
C THR A 12 37.50 -16.47 31.92
N GLY A 13 36.68 -15.44 31.71
CA GLY A 13 36.53 -14.74 30.44
C GLY A 13 36.51 -13.24 30.71
N THR A 14 37.56 -12.55 30.30
CA THR A 14 37.78 -11.11 30.44
C THR A 14 36.67 -10.31 29.75
N ALA A 15 35.82 -9.65 30.54
CA ALA A 15 34.95 -8.58 30.07
C ALA A 15 35.49 -7.24 30.57
N TRP A 16 35.78 -6.34 29.64
CA TRP A 16 36.16 -4.97 29.95
C TRP A 16 34.97 -4.25 30.62
N ALA A 17 35.19 -3.78 31.83
CA ALA A 17 34.24 -3.02 32.61
C ALA A 17 34.17 -1.58 32.08
N ALA A 18 33.03 -1.20 31.50
CA ALA A 18 32.60 0.19 31.46
C ALA A 18 31.80 0.47 32.75
N PRO A 19 32.04 1.56 33.49
CA PRO A 19 31.31 1.86 34.70
C PRO A 19 29.85 2.18 34.38
N LEU A 20 28.94 1.32 34.83
CA LEU A 20 27.51 1.57 34.87
C LEU A 20 27.25 2.61 35.98
N VAL A 21 27.09 3.87 35.61
CA VAL A 21 26.54 4.90 36.51
C VAL A 21 25.03 4.69 36.56
N LEU A 22 24.57 3.96 37.57
CA LEU A 22 23.17 3.95 37.99
C LEU A 22 22.88 5.30 38.67
N SER A 23 22.55 6.32 37.88
CA SER A 23 21.79 7.46 38.40
C SER A 23 20.32 7.03 38.46
N THR A 24 19.83 6.75 39.67
CA THR A 24 18.40 6.70 39.94
C THR A 24 17.85 8.11 39.76
N ALA A 25 17.49 8.47 38.53
CA ALA A 25 16.64 9.61 38.29
C ALA A 25 15.27 9.25 38.85
N VAL A 26 14.93 9.87 39.98
CA VAL A 26 13.58 9.88 40.52
C VAL A 26 12.70 10.47 39.42
N ILE A 27 11.93 9.62 38.73
CA ILE A 27 10.90 10.08 37.80
C ILE A 27 9.89 10.82 38.68
N PRO A 28 9.69 12.13 38.52
CA PRO A 28 8.47 12.72 39.03
C PRO A 28 7.38 12.08 38.17
N ALA A 29 6.64 11.13 38.73
CA ALA A 29 5.34 10.79 38.21
C ALA A 29 4.50 12.07 38.34
N TYR A 30 4.53 12.91 37.31
CA TYR A 30 3.51 13.92 37.08
C TYR A 30 2.24 13.14 36.74
N ALA A 31 1.55 12.67 37.79
CA ALA A 31 0.12 12.54 37.76
C ALA A 31 -0.42 13.97 37.67
N SER A 32 -0.54 14.50 36.45
CA SER A 32 -1.35 15.69 36.20
C SER A 32 -2.77 15.35 36.60
N SER A 33 -3.25 15.96 37.68
CA SER A 33 -4.67 15.93 37.99
C SER A 33 -5.41 16.66 36.87
N SER A 34 -6.43 16.01 36.32
CA SER A 34 -7.33 16.46 35.25
C SER A 34 -8.14 17.75 35.55
N ALA A 35 -7.73 18.55 36.53
CA ALA A 35 -8.37 19.80 36.93
C ALA A 35 -7.69 21.06 36.33
N ASP A 36 -6.42 20.97 35.93
CA ASP A 36 -5.65 22.11 35.37
C ASP A 36 -5.60 22.11 33.83
N ASP A 37 -6.13 21.07 33.19
CA ASP A 37 -6.06 20.85 31.73
C ASP A 37 -7.17 21.58 30.93
N GLY A 38 -8.08 22.27 31.63
CA GLY A 38 -9.16 23.04 31.03
C GLY A 38 -10.18 22.19 30.26
N PRO A 39 -11.19 22.83 29.64
CA PRO A 39 -12.28 22.13 28.94
C PRO A 39 -11.84 21.48 27.61
N CYS A 40 -10.60 21.72 27.16
CA CYS A 40 -10.06 21.15 25.92
C CYS A 40 -9.78 19.64 26.01
N LEU A 41 -9.53 19.12 27.21
CA LEU A 41 -9.27 17.70 27.46
C LEU A 41 -10.43 17.02 28.22
N ASP A 42 -11.51 17.77 28.51
CA ASP A 42 -12.73 17.23 29.09
C ASP A 42 -13.53 16.47 28.01
N PRO A 43 -13.78 15.16 28.15
CA PRO A 43 -14.47 14.36 27.14
C PRO A 43 -15.86 14.90 26.78
N ASP A 44 -16.56 15.49 27.74
CA ASP A 44 -17.94 15.96 27.58
C ASP A 44 -18.01 17.35 26.93
N LYS A 45 -16.93 18.15 27.01
CA LYS A 45 -16.91 19.55 26.54
C LYS A 45 -16.01 19.76 25.33
N SER A 46 -14.95 18.97 25.19
CA SER A 46 -13.92 19.17 24.17
C SER A 46 -14.47 19.08 22.75
N TYR A 47 -15.43 18.17 22.51
CA TYR A 47 -15.99 17.97 21.17
C TYR A 47 -16.63 19.25 20.60
N ASP A 48 -17.53 19.88 21.36
CA ASP A 48 -18.24 21.09 20.91
C ASP A 48 -17.30 22.28 20.70
N ILE A 49 -16.21 22.35 21.48
CA ILE A 49 -15.21 23.42 21.36
C ILE A 49 -14.39 23.24 20.08
N PHE A 50 -13.88 22.04 19.83
CA PHE A 50 -13.12 21.72 18.62
C PHE A 50 -14.01 21.81 17.36
N ALA A 51 -15.29 21.45 17.45
CA ALA A 51 -16.22 21.51 16.33
C ALA A 51 -16.44 22.93 15.77
N LYS A 52 -16.18 23.98 16.56
CA LYS A 52 -16.32 25.38 16.13
C LYS A 52 -15.21 25.86 15.18
N ASP A 53 -14.05 25.21 15.15
CA ASP A 53 -12.89 25.63 14.36
C ASP A 53 -12.30 24.46 13.55
N VAL A 54 -13.16 23.67 12.90
CA VAL A 54 -12.69 22.58 12.03
C VAL A 54 -12.15 23.14 10.73
N ARG A 55 -10.87 22.87 10.48
CA ARG A 55 -10.14 23.27 9.28
C ARG A 55 -9.68 22.03 8.52
N THR A 56 -9.51 22.16 7.21
CA THR A 56 -8.95 21.11 6.35
C THR A 56 -7.65 21.60 5.74
N ALA A 57 -6.56 20.87 5.95
CA ALA A 57 -5.27 21.25 5.41
C ALA A 57 -5.22 21.01 3.90
N ALA A 58 -4.60 21.94 3.17
CA ALA A 58 -4.43 21.93 1.72
C ALA A 58 -5.74 21.70 0.94
N GLN A 59 -6.85 22.27 1.43
CA GLN A 59 -8.21 22.03 0.91
C GLN A 59 -8.36 22.29 -0.61
N ASN A 60 -7.60 23.25 -1.15
CA ASN A 60 -7.70 23.65 -2.56
C ASN A 60 -6.75 22.89 -3.49
N ARG A 61 -6.10 21.81 -3.02
CA ARG A 61 -5.21 21.01 -3.87
C ARG A 61 -6.01 20.21 -4.91
N ALA A 62 -5.38 19.94 -6.06
CA ALA A 62 -5.96 19.05 -7.04
C ALA A 62 -5.97 17.60 -6.52
N ALA A 63 -6.99 16.84 -6.93
CA ALA A 63 -7.11 15.42 -6.60
C ALA A 63 -5.93 14.63 -7.20
N GLY A 64 -5.34 13.74 -6.41
CA GLY A 64 -4.19 12.93 -6.82
C GLY A 64 -2.84 13.66 -6.73
N GLU A 65 -2.81 14.90 -6.25
CA GLU A 65 -1.57 15.65 -6.00
C GLU A 65 -1.28 15.78 -4.50
N LYS A 66 0.00 15.78 -4.12
CA LYS A 66 0.36 16.01 -2.71
C LYS A 66 -0.12 17.38 -2.23
N GLY A 67 -0.61 17.44 -1.01
CA GLY A 67 -0.93 18.69 -0.33
C GLY A 67 0.22 19.15 0.57
N TYR A 68 0.42 20.46 0.64
CA TYR A 68 1.31 21.10 1.61
C TYR A 68 0.64 22.35 2.17
N GLU A 69 0.68 22.51 3.49
CA GLU A 69 0.24 23.71 4.19
C GLU A 69 1.15 23.95 5.41
N GLU A 70 1.50 25.21 5.66
CA GLU A 70 2.17 25.62 6.88
C GLU A 70 1.31 26.67 7.58
N ILE A 71 1.09 26.49 8.88
CA ILE A 71 0.30 27.40 9.69
C ILE A 71 1.08 27.89 10.90
N VAL A 72 0.60 29.00 11.45
CA VAL A 72 1.02 29.52 12.74
C VAL A 72 -0.12 29.29 13.73
N VAL A 73 0.19 28.71 14.88
CA VAL A 73 -0.76 28.46 15.95
C VAL A 73 -1.34 29.80 16.44
N PRO A 74 -2.68 29.97 16.46
CA PRO A 74 -3.32 31.21 16.87
C PRO A 74 -3.04 31.59 18.32
N ASP A 75 -3.14 32.88 18.63
CA ASP A 75 -2.87 33.43 19.98
C ASP A 75 -3.76 32.86 21.08
N TYR A 76 -4.96 32.44 20.74
CA TYR A 76 -5.90 31.86 21.70
C TYR A 76 -5.66 30.36 21.94
N ALA A 77 -4.93 29.67 21.06
CA ALA A 77 -4.88 28.21 21.06
C ALA A 77 -3.93 27.65 22.12
N SER A 78 -4.36 26.57 22.78
CA SER A 78 -3.54 25.81 23.74
C SER A 78 -3.47 24.33 23.40
N TYR A 79 -4.46 23.82 22.68
CA TYR A 79 -4.47 22.47 22.15
C TYR A 79 -4.89 22.46 20.69
N MET A 80 -4.40 21.48 19.94
CA MET A 80 -4.84 21.17 18.59
C MET A 80 -5.28 19.72 18.53
N ARG A 81 -6.52 19.48 18.14
CA ARG A 81 -7.01 18.13 17.81
C ARG A 81 -6.90 17.93 16.31
N PHE A 82 -6.46 16.75 15.89
CA PHE A 82 -6.28 16.42 14.49
C PHE A 82 -6.86 15.06 14.14
N TYR A 83 -7.19 14.93 12.85
CA TYR A 83 -7.52 13.70 12.17
C TYR A 83 -6.68 13.63 10.91
N LEU A 84 -5.92 12.55 10.74
CA LEU A 84 -4.87 12.39 9.75
C LEU A 84 -5.10 11.08 9.00
N ARG A 85 -5.26 11.15 7.68
CA ARG A 85 -5.38 9.97 6.80
C ARG A 85 -4.26 9.91 5.78
N GLY A 86 -3.67 8.72 5.59
CA GLY A 86 -2.79 8.44 4.46
C GLY A 86 -3.58 8.20 3.16
N GLY A 87 -2.92 8.32 2.01
CA GLY A 87 -3.54 8.03 0.72
C GLY A 87 -3.79 6.53 0.52
N SER A 88 -4.92 6.16 -0.10
CA SER A 88 -5.17 4.76 -0.47
C SER A 88 -4.22 4.29 -1.57
N GLY A 89 -4.02 2.97 -1.69
CA GLY A 89 -3.40 2.41 -2.88
C GLY A 89 -4.29 2.52 -4.11
N GLY A 90 -3.69 2.32 -5.28
CA GLY A 90 -4.37 2.29 -6.58
C GLY A 90 -5.19 1.03 -6.75
N ASN A 91 -6.51 1.20 -6.83
CA ASN A 91 -7.43 0.08 -6.98
C ASN A 91 -7.54 -0.38 -8.44
N LEU A 92 -7.75 -1.68 -8.63
CA LEU A 92 -7.99 -2.29 -9.93
C LEU A 92 -9.31 -3.07 -9.99
N ALA A 93 -10.03 -3.19 -8.88
CA ALA A 93 -11.34 -3.82 -8.85
C ALA A 93 -12.31 -3.05 -9.77
N THR A 94 -12.87 -3.76 -10.74
CA THR A 94 -13.95 -3.26 -11.61
C THR A 94 -15.06 -4.30 -11.66
N ARG A 95 -16.30 -3.85 -11.87
CA ARG A 95 -17.32 -4.74 -12.44
C ARG A 95 -16.88 -5.10 -13.87
N TYR A 96 -17.14 -6.34 -14.27
CA TYR A 96 -16.96 -6.80 -15.65
C TYR A 96 -17.45 -5.74 -16.65
N SER A 97 -16.62 -5.38 -17.63
CA SER A 97 -17.07 -4.60 -18.78
C SER A 97 -16.23 -4.96 -20.00
N GLU A 98 -16.84 -4.99 -21.19
CA GLU A 98 -16.14 -5.21 -22.46
C GLU A 98 -14.96 -4.23 -22.67
N ALA A 99 -15.01 -3.06 -22.01
CA ALA A 99 -13.99 -2.01 -22.07
C ALA A 99 -12.66 -2.36 -21.38
N THR A 100 -12.61 -3.33 -20.45
CA THR A 100 -11.36 -3.73 -19.78
C THR A 100 -10.56 -4.79 -20.55
N GLY A 101 -11.18 -5.35 -21.60
CA GLY A 101 -10.74 -6.58 -22.27
C GLY A 101 -11.03 -7.80 -21.42
N TYR A 102 -11.50 -8.88 -22.05
CA TYR A 102 -11.84 -10.15 -21.41
C TYR A 102 -10.67 -10.80 -20.64
N ASN A 103 -9.45 -10.36 -20.90
CA ASN A 103 -8.23 -11.06 -20.51
C ASN A 103 -7.53 -10.47 -19.26
N ARG A 104 -8.15 -9.54 -18.53
CA ARG A 104 -7.54 -8.88 -17.34
C ARG A 104 -8.48 -8.83 -16.15
N THR A 105 -7.94 -9.03 -14.95
CA THR A 105 -8.67 -8.91 -13.68
C THR A 105 -7.73 -8.41 -12.59
N GLY A 106 -8.26 -7.74 -11.57
CA GLY A 106 -7.46 -7.03 -10.58
C GLY A 106 -8.14 -7.02 -9.22
N GLY A 107 -7.31 -6.88 -8.20
CA GLY A 107 -7.72 -6.90 -6.80
C GLY A 107 -8.11 -5.54 -6.28
N THR A 108 -8.44 -5.51 -4.99
CA THR A 108 -8.62 -4.30 -4.22
C THR A 108 -7.28 -3.75 -3.72
N ALA A 109 -7.18 -2.43 -3.61
CA ALA A 109 -6.04 -1.78 -2.97
C ALA A 109 -6.18 -1.79 -1.44
N GLY A 110 -5.06 -1.56 -0.75
CA GLY A 110 -5.05 -1.28 0.68
C GLY A 110 -5.46 0.18 0.96
N GLY A 111 -6.01 0.43 2.14
CA GLY A 111 -6.29 1.78 2.62
C GLY A 111 -5.10 2.40 3.34
N GLY A 112 -5.10 3.73 3.40
CA GLY A 112 -4.19 4.45 4.27
C GLY A 112 -4.61 4.34 5.74
N ALA A 113 -3.68 4.62 6.64
CA ALA A 113 -3.98 4.68 8.06
C ALA A 113 -4.81 5.91 8.39
N TYR A 114 -5.65 5.79 9.40
CA TYR A 114 -6.33 6.90 10.05
C TYR A 114 -5.76 7.06 11.45
N ILE A 115 -5.35 8.28 11.78
CA ILE A 115 -4.80 8.64 13.07
C ILE A 115 -5.57 9.85 13.59
N GLN A 116 -6.02 9.78 14.84
CA GLN A 116 -6.56 10.93 15.56
C GLN A 116 -5.80 11.12 16.86
N GLY A 117 -5.74 12.36 17.33
CA GLY A 117 -5.14 12.69 18.61
C GLY A 117 -5.19 14.18 18.91
N THR A 118 -4.74 14.53 20.11
CA THR A 118 -4.66 15.92 20.56
C THR A 118 -3.24 16.24 20.99
N ILE A 119 -2.73 17.41 20.60
CA ILE A 119 -1.41 17.89 21.03
C ILE A 119 -1.55 19.20 21.78
N LYS A 120 -0.63 19.42 22.72
CA LYS A 120 -0.45 20.74 23.31
C LYS A 120 0.31 21.63 22.33
N VAL A 121 -0.16 22.86 22.15
CA VAL A 121 0.45 23.85 21.25
C VAL A 121 0.67 25.17 21.96
N THR A 122 1.63 25.95 21.48
CA THR A 122 1.89 27.30 21.97
C THR A 122 1.58 28.33 20.88
N PRO A 123 0.94 29.47 21.20
CA PRO A 123 0.81 30.60 20.29
C PRO A 123 2.10 30.94 19.53
N GLY A 124 1.98 31.19 18.23
CA GLY A 124 3.11 31.52 17.37
C GLY A 124 3.97 30.32 16.93
N GLN A 125 3.70 29.12 17.44
CA GLN A 125 4.35 27.89 16.98
C GLN A 125 3.96 27.57 15.54
N ARG A 126 4.87 26.99 14.74
CA ARG A 126 4.62 26.63 13.35
C ARG A 126 4.39 25.13 13.20
N ILE A 127 3.38 24.78 12.40
CA ILE A 127 3.01 23.39 12.09
C ILE A 127 2.91 23.25 10.58
N LYS A 128 3.51 22.19 10.02
CA LYS A 128 3.37 21.83 8.61
C LYS A 128 2.55 20.56 8.46
N PHE A 129 1.73 20.55 7.43
CA PHE A 129 0.88 19.46 7.03
C PHE A 129 1.30 18.95 5.65
N TYR A 130 1.51 17.65 5.57
CA TYR A 130 1.74 16.94 4.31
C TYR A 130 0.56 16.02 4.08
N VAL A 131 -0.19 16.26 3.01
CA VAL A 131 -1.35 15.43 2.65
C VAL A 131 -0.94 14.49 1.52
N GLY A 132 -0.93 13.19 1.81
CA GLY A 132 -0.58 12.15 0.84
C GLY A 132 -1.64 12.00 -0.25
N ALA A 133 -1.19 11.89 -1.49
CA ALA A 133 -2.02 11.51 -2.62
C ALA A 133 -2.25 9.99 -2.64
N SER A 134 -3.36 9.58 -3.24
CA SER A 134 -3.64 8.18 -3.53
C SER A 134 -2.74 7.61 -4.63
N GLY A 135 -2.59 6.30 -4.61
CA GLY A 135 -2.10 5.54 -5.76
C GLY A 135 -3.18 5.44 -6.84
N ILE A 136 -2.79 4.98 -8.02
CA ILE A 136 -3.66 4.84 -9.19
C ILE A 136 -3.48 3.45 -9.79
N GLY A 137 -4.53 2.93 -10.42
CA GLY A 137 -4.51 1.65 -11.14
C GLY A 137 -5.17 1.77 -12.51
N TYR A 138 -4.48 1.35 -13.57
CA TYR A 138 -4.97 1.45 -14.97
C TYR A 138 -5.02 0.13 -15.74
N TYR A 139 -4.26 -0.91 -15.35
CA TYR A 139 -3.95 -2.12 -16.12
C TYR A 139 -3.11 -1.93 -17.38
N ASP A 140 -3.54 -1.04 -18.28
CA ASP A 140 -3.04 -0.95 -19.66
C ASP A 140 -1.79 -0.06 -19.80
N ARG A 141 -1.49 0.72 -18.75
CA ARG A 141 -0.39 1.68 -18.76
C ARG A 141 0.26 1.79 -17.37
N PRO A 142 1.52 2.25 -17.32
CA PRO A 142 2.24 2.55 -16.07
C PRO A 142 1.42 3.41 -15.09
N ALA A 143 1.53 3.09 -13.79
CA ALA A 143 0.95 3.87 -12.71
C ALA A 143 2.02 4.38 -11.75
N LYS A 144 2.13 5.71 -11.61
CA LYS A 144 3.02 6.34 -10.63
C LYS A 144 2.42 6.19 -9.22
N GLY A 145 3.27 6.01 -8.21
CA GLY A 145 2.83 6.02 -6.81
C GLY A 145 2.38 7.40 -6.35
N GLY A 146 1.47 7.43 -5.38
CA GLY A 146 0.98 8.66 -4.77
C GLY A 146 2.08 9.40 -4.04
N GLU A 147 2.20 10.71 -4.27
CA GLU A 147 3.19 11.54 -3.58
C GLU A 147 2.72 11.89 -2.16
N GLY A 148 3.65 12.16 -1.24
CA GLY A 148 3.31 12.51 0.14
C GLY A 148 4.52 12.92 0.96
N TYR A 149 4.43 12.75 2.28
CA TYR A 149 5.61 12.90 3.16
C TYR A 149 6.67 11.84 2.82
N GLY A 150 6.24 10.60 2.60
CA GLY A 150 6.90 9.61 1.76
C GLY A 150 6.05 9.30 0.52
N ASN A 151 6.69 8.84 -0.54
CA ASN A 151 6.04 8.53 -1.81
C ASN A 151 5.71 7.04 -1.93
N GLY A 152 4.50 6.72 -2.37
CA GLY A 152 4.11 5.34 -2.68
C GLY A 152 4.95 4.78 -3.83
N GLY A 153 5.07 3.45 -3.87
CA GLY A 153 5.75 2.73 -4.93
C GLY A 153 4.96 2.73 -6.23
N SER A 154 5.65 2.81 -7.36
CA SER A 154 5.03 2.77 -8.69
C SER A 154 4.76 1.35 -9.15
N SER A 155 3.82 1.19 -10.08
CA SER A 155 3.69 0.02 -10.96
C SER A 155 3.96 0.50 -12.39
N ALA A 156 5.21 0.89 -12.65
CA ALA A 156 5.57 1.66 -13.85
C ALA A 156 6.79 1.15 -14.62
N ALA A 157 7.43 0.06 -14.17
CA ALA A 157 8.58 -0.53 -14.85
C ALA A 157 8.21 -0.88 -16.30
N LEU A 158 9.02 -0.43 -17.26
CA LEU A 158 8.76 -0.66 -18.68
C LEU A 158 9.42 -1.97 -19.17
N PRO A 159 8.86 -2.68 -20.16
CA PRO A 159 9.50 -3.88 -20.71
C PRO A 159 10.91 -3.64 -21.25
N THR A 160 11.20 -2.43 -21.73
CA THR A 160 12.55 -2.03 -22.18
C THR A 160 13.61 -2.11 -21.08
N GLU A 161 13.22 -2.02 -19.81
CA GLU A 161 14.14 -2.15 -18.67
C GLU A 161 14.67 -3.58 -18.52
N LEU A 162 13.96 -4.59 -19.06
CA LEU A 162 14.43 -5.98 -19.12
C LEU A 162 15.31 -6.26 -20.36
N GLY A 163 15.48 -5.28 -21.26
CA GLY A 163 16.25 -5.39 -22.49
C GLY A 163 15.39 -5.29 -23.75
N SER A 164 16.04 -4.95 -24.87
CA SER A 164 15.36 -4.74 -26.16
C SER A 164 14.71 -6.00 -26.74
N ASP A 165 15.19 -7.20 -26.37
CA ASP A 165 14.61 -8.47 -26.79
C ASP A 165 13.18 -8.67 -26.25
N VAL A 166 12.95 -8.35 -24.98
CA VAL A 166 11.62 -8.46 -24.34
C VAL A 166 10.61 -7.56 -25.04
N GLN A 167 10.98 -6.29 -25.27
CA GLN A 167 10.15 -5.35 -26.01
C GLN A 167 9.95 -5.79 -27.46
N GLY A 168 11.00 -6.33 -28.10
CA GLY A 168 10.95 -6.86 -29.46
C GLY A 168 9.94 -7.99 -29.59
N LYS A 169 10.01 -8.99 -28.69
CA LYS A 169 9.07 -10.12 -28.64
C LYS A 169 7.62 -9.64 -28.42
N LEU A 170 7.39 -8.73 -27.47
CA LEU A 170 6.07 -8.11 -27.24
C LEU A 170 5.55 -7.34 -28.46
N ASN A 171 6.44 -6.77 -29.28
CA ASN A 171 6.02 -6.02 -30.48
C ASN A 171 5.77 -6.93 -31.69
N SER A 172 6.43 -8.09 -31.76
CA SER A 172 6.40 -8.96 -32.93
C SER A 172 5.28 -10.00 -32.97
N HIS A 173 4.49 -10.14 -31.90
CA HIS A 173 3.39 -11.10 -31.82
C HIS A 173 2.06 -10.43 -31.47
N SER A 174 0.97 -10.90 -32.07
CA SER A 174 -0.38 -10.37 -31.79
C SER A 174 -1.01 -10.94 -30.51
N ASN A 175 -0.73 -12.21 -30.17
CA ASN A 175 -1.22 -12.83 -28.95
C ASN A 175 -0.34 -12.49 -27.73
N LYS A 176 -0.64 -11.35 -27.11
CA LYS A 176 0.14 -10.82 -25.98
C LYS A 176 -0.73 -10.21 -24.89
N VAL A 177 -0.18 -10.15 -23.69
CA VAL A 177 -0.75 -9.42 -22.57
C VAL A 177 0.31 -8.61 -21.82
N THR A 178 -0.01 -7.35 -21.56
CA THR A 178 0.77 -6.45 -20.71
C THR A 178 -0.16 -5.92 -19.63
N VAL A 179 0.29 -6.02 -18.37
CA VAL A 179 -0.48 -5.63 -17.19
C VAL A 179 0.38 -4.81 -16.24
N TYR A 180 -0.15 -3.66 -15.84
CA TYR A 180 0.38 -2.86 -14.73
C TYR A 180 -0.61 -2.94 -13.58
N SER A 181 -0.11 -3.35 -12.42
CA SER A 181 -0.87 -3.42 -11.17
C SER A 181 -1.17 -2.02 -10.61
N GLY A 182 -1.81 -1.95 -9.44
CA GLY A 182 -2.03 -0.70 -8.73
C GLY A 182 -0.73 -0.14 -8.14
N SER A 183 -0.55 1.18 -8.16
CA SER A 183 0.53 1.83 -7.43
C SER A 183 0.18 2.03 -5.94
N GLY A 184 1.17 2.25 -5.09
CA GLY A 184 0.95 2.54 -3.66
C GLY A 184 0.56 3.99 -3.40
N GLY A 185 -0.10 4.24 -2.28
CA GLY A 185 -0.48 5.57 -1.80
C GLY A 185 0.66 6.28 -1.06
N GLY A 186 0.65 7.60 -1.11
CA GLY A 186 1.54 8.48 -0.35
C GLY A 186 1.12 8.60 1.12
N SER A 187 2.10 8.85 1.99
CA SER A 187 1.82 9.04 3.42
C SER A 187 1.47 10.49 3.73
N SER A 188 0.64 10.68 4.75
CA SER A 188 0.36 12.01 5.30
C SER A 188 1.12 12.20 6.61
N ALA A 189 1.52 13.45 6.90
CA ALA A 189 2.26 13.76 8.11
C ALA A 189 1.93 15.13 8.68
N ILE A 190 2.05 15.24 10.01
CA ILE A 190 2.04 16.50 10.74
C ILE A 190 3.41 16.67 11.40
N VAL A 191 4.05 17.81 11.17
CA VAL A 191 5.36 18.12 11.76
C VAL A 191 5.33 19.49 12.44
N MET A 192 5.99 19.60 13.58
CA MET A 192 6.27 20.88 14.24
C MET A 192 7.58 21.44 13.73
N VAL A 193 7.62 22.75 13.52
CA VAL A 193 8.83 23.45 13.09
C VAL A 193 9.38 24.25 14.26
N ASP A 194 10.60 23.94 14.67
CA ASP A 194 11.29 24.73 15.69
C ASP A 194 11.54 26.17 15.18
N ALA A 195 11.18 27.16 16.00
CA ALA A 195 11.24 28.56 15.60
C ALA A 195 12.67 29.09 15.43
N LYS A 196 13.67 28.48 16.08
CA LYS A 196 15.06 28.96 16.09
C LYS A 196 15.93 28.24 15.07
N THR A 197 15.74 26.94 14.92
CA THR A 197 16.56 26.05 14.10
C THR A 197 15.91 25.68 12.78
N SER A 198 14.60 25.94 12.63
CA SER A 198 13.77 25.43 11.52
C SER A 198 13.80 23.91 11.38
N GLN A 199 14.22 23.19 12.44
CA GLN A 199 14.19 21.74 12.47
C GLN A 199 12.76 21.24 12.57
N GLU A 200 12.41 20.24 11.76
CA GLU A 200 11.12 19.58 11.79
C GLU A 200 11.14 18.40 12.77
N THR A 201 10.14 18.35 13.64
CA THR A 201 9.88 17.20 14.52
C THR A 201 8.54 16.60 14.15
N VAL A 202 8.55 15.30 13.84
CA VAL A 202 7.33 14.59 13.46
C VAL A 202 6.40 14.42 14.66
N LEU A 203 5.14 14.77 14.48
CA LEU A 203 4.08 14.51 15.46
C LEU A 203 3.30 13.25 15.14
N ALA A 204 2.93 13.08 13.87
CA ALA A 204 2.20 11.91 13.42
C ALA A 204 2.47 11.66 11.93
N ILE A 205 2.54 10.38 11.55
CA ILE A 205 2.59 9.91 10.17
C ILE A 205 1.53 8.84 10.02
N ALA A 206 0.60 9.05 9.09
CA ALA A 206 -0.31 8.02 8.62
C ALA A 206 0.22 7.42 7.32
N GLY A 207 0.53 6.12 7.36
CA GLY A 207 1.01 5.38 6.20
C GLY A 207 -0.03 5.33 5.08
N GLY A 208 0.45 5.25 3.84
CA GLY A 208 -0.37 5.00 2.67
C GLY A 208 -0.64 3.52 2.45
N GLY A 209 -1.72 3.20 1.73
CA GLY A 209 -2.07 1.83 1.37
C GLY A 209 -1.23 1.27 0.22
N GLY A 210 -1.03 -0.05 0.19
CA GLY A 210 -0.40 -0.75 -0.92
C GLY A 210 -1.32 -0.86 -2.14
N GLY A 211 -0.74 -0.86 -3.34
CA GLY A 211 -1.49 -0.99 -4.59
C GLY A 211 -2.05 -2.40 -4.81
N ALA A 212 -3.15 -2.49 -5.55
CA ALA A 212 -3.79 -3.77 -5.88
C ALA A 212 -2.90 -4.67 -6.75
N GLY A 213 -3.00 -5.99 -6.59
CA GLY A 213 -2.45 -6.97 -7.54
C GLY A 213 -3.33 -7.11 -8.79
N ALA A 214 -2.80 -7.78 -9.81
CA ALA A 214 -3.46 -7.94 -11.08
C ALA A 214 -3.16 -9.28 -11.74
N ARG A 215 -3.93 -9.58 -12.78
CA ARG A 215 -3.85 -10.78 -13.59
C ARG A 215 -4.10 -10.46 -15.05
N GLY A 216 -3.39 -11.14 -15.93
CA GLY A 216 -3.57 -11.10 -17.38
C GLY A 216 -3.38 -12.47 -18.02
N LEU A 217 -4.06 -12.72 -19.13
CA LEU A 217 -3.90 -13.93 -19.93
C LEU A 217 -3.78 -13.59 -21.43
N THR A 218 -2.98 -14.37 -22.15
CA THR A 218 -3.01 -14.40 -23.62
C THR A 218 -4.29 -15.07 -24.10
N HIS A 219 -4.76 -14.76 -25.32
CA HIS A 219 -5.91 -15.45 -25.91
C HIS A 219 -5.64 -16.96 -25.96
N VAL A 220 -6.62 -17.74 -25.49
CA VAL A 220 -6.68 -19.18 -25.65
C VAL A 220 -7.74 -19.46 -26.70
N VAL A 221 -7.36 -20.12 -27.80
CA VAL A 221 -8.33 -20.56 -28.82
C VAL A 221 -9.37 -21.44 -28.13
N THR A 222 -10.65 -21.12 -28.32
CA THR A 222 -11.86 -21.61 -27.63
C THR A 222 -12.00 -23.14 -27.54
N TYR A 223 -11.18 -23.89 -28.28
CA TYR A 223 -11.21 -25.35 -28.39
C TYR A 223 -10.07 -26.08 -27.66
N ALA A 224 -9.08 -25.38 -27.11
CA ALA A 224 -7.86 -26.00 -26.55
C ALA A 224 -7.83 -26.19 -25.02
N GLY A 225 -8.95 -25.95 -24.33
CA GLY A 225 -9.17 -26.46 -22.97
C GLY A 225 -8.42 -25.79 -21.81
N THR A 226 -7.47 -24.89 -22.00
CA THR A 226 -6.73 -24.31 -20.86
C THR A 226 -7.39 -23.07 -20.27
N TRP A 227 -8.57 -23.25 -19.65
CA TRP A 227 -9.21 -22.16 -18.91
C TRP A 227 -8.43 -21.91 -17.61
N ILE A 228 -7.69 -20.81 -17.48
CA ILE A 228 -7.36 -20.31 -16.15
C ILE A 228 -8.58 -19.48 -15.72
N THR A 229 -9.62 -20.18 -15.25
CA THR A 229 -10.94 -19.71 -14.78
C THR A 229 -11.39 -18.36 -15.37
N ASP A 230 -12.03 -18.42 -16.54
CA ASP A 230 -12.45 -17.24 -17.33
C ASP A 230 -13.92 -16.87 -17.13
N ASP A 231 -14.46 -17.03 -15.92
CA ASP A 231 -15.77 -16.45 -15.60
C ASP A 231 -15.92 -16.10 -14.11
N PRO A 232 -15.73 -14.83 -13.77
CA PRO A 232 -15.97 -14.27 -12.43
C PRO A 232 -17.43 -14.26 -12.03
N THR A 233 -18.36 -14.64 -12.91
CA THR A 233 -19.79 -14.76 -12.62
C THR A 233 -20.25 -16.20 -12.38
N SER A 234 -19.50 -17.24 -12.78
CA SER A 234 -19.97 -18.64 -12.71
C SER A 234 -19.14 -19.60 -11.85
N TYR A 235 -18.13 -19.12 -11.12
CA TYR A 235 -17.34 -19.99 -10.23
C TYR A 235 -17.56 -19.71 -8.75
N ASP A 236 -17.98 -20.76 -8.03
CA ASP A 236 -17.98 -20.82 -6.58
C ASP A 236 -16.66 -20.25 -6.03
N ASN A 237 -16.82 -19.30 -5.10
CA ASN A 237 -15.92 -18.26 -4.60
C ASN A 237 -14.59 -18.73 -3.94
N PHE A 238 -14.08 -19.91 -4.28
CA PHE A 238 -12.96 -20.56 -3.59
C PHE A 238 -11.69 -20.76 -4.45
N ASN A 239 -11.74 -20.67 -5.77
CA ASN A 239 -10.62 -21.12 -6.63
C ASN A 239 -9.72 -20.01 -7.20
N LEU A 240 -10.23 -18.79 -7.37
CA LEU A 240 -9.48 -17.63 -7.85
C LEU A 240 -9.50 -16.52 -6.79
N HIS A 241 -8.34 -16.03 -6.41
CA HIS A 241 -8.18 -14.84 -5.59
C HIS A 241 -7.13 -13.94 -6.26
N ILE A 242 -7.47 -12.69 -6.50
CA ILE A 242 -6.48 -11.72 -6.96
C ILE A 242 -5.78 -11.12 -5.75
N GLY A 243 -4.47 -10.88 -5.88
CA GLY A 243 -3.67 -10.25 -4.82
C GLY A 243 -4.26 -8.90 -4.43
N GLN A 244 -4.41 -8.67 -3.12
CA GLN A 244 -4.93 -7.40 -2.58
C GLN A 244 -3.80 -6.60 -1.94
N GLY A 245 -3.90 -5.28 -2.03
CA GLY A 245 -2.96 -4.38 -1.36
C GLY A 245 -3.10 -4.44 0.16
N GLY A 246 -1.98 -4.36 0.88
CA GLY A 246 -1.95 -4.24 2.33
C GLY A 246 -2.32 -2.83 2.79
N SER A 247 -3.06 -2.73 3.89
CA SER A 247 -3.38 -1.44 4.50
C SER A 247 -2.28 -0.96 5.44
N ALA A 248 -2.24 0.35 5.64
CA ALA A 248 -1.54 0.96 6.77
C ALA A 248 -2.52 1.10 7.95
N GLY A 249 -2.10 0.79 9.17
CA GLY A 249 -2.95 0.95 10.35
C GLY A 249 -2.48 0.13 11.55
N ASP A 250 -3.37 -0.11 12.50
CA ASP A 250 -3.16 -1.11 13.54
C ASP A 250 -3.46 -2.54 13.01
N GLU A 251 -3.26 -3.56 13.84
CA GLU A 251 -3.43 -4.96 13.43
C GLU A 251 -4.88 -5.32 13.02
N TYR A 252 -5.88 -4.49 13.38
CA TYR A 252 -7.27 -4.74 13.01
C TYR A 252 -7.56 -4.23 11.59
N VAL A 253 -7.25 -5.08 10.63
CA VAL A 253 -7.48 -4.82 9.20
C VAL A 253 -8.74 -5.58 8.76
N PRO A 254 -9.68 -4.94 8.04
CA PRO A 254 -10.85 -5.63 7.49
C PRO A 254 -10.47 -6.91 6.73
N GLU A 255 -11.24 -7.98 6.89
CA GLU A 255 -10.96 -9.28 6.25
C GLU A 255 -10.73 -9.12 4.73
N GLY A 256 -9.55 -9.53 4.25
CA GLY A 256 -9.23 -9.58 2.82
C GLY A 256 -8.04 -8.71 2.38
N LEU A 257 -7.70 -7.64 3.09
CA LEU A 257 -6.60 -6.75 2.68
C LEU A 257 -5.23 -7.40 2.92
N GLY A 258 -4.27 -7.13 2.03
CA GLY A 258 -2.96 -7.82 2.01
C GLY A 258 -3.04 -9.31 1.66
N ARG A 259 -4.19 -9.79 1.15
CA ARG A 259 -4.39 -11.21 0.82
C ARG A 259 -3.63 -11.61 -0.43
N SER A 260 -2.83 -12.66 -0.31
CA SER A 260 -2.13 -13.30 -1.43
C SER A 260 -3.09 -13.84 -2.49
N GLY A 261 -2.72 -13.64 -3.74
CA GLY A 261 -3.43 -14.19 -4.87
C GLY A 261 -3.30 -15.72 -4.94
N ARG A 262 -4.30 -16.37 -5.51
CA ARG A 262 -4.32 -17.80 -5.76
C ARG A 262 -5.02 -18.09 -7.07
N GLU A 263 -4.39 -18.88 -7.91
CA GLU A 263 -4.95 -19.33 -9.19
C GLU A 263 -4.90 -20.86 -9.28
N ARG A 264 -5.89 -21.43 -9.98
CA ARG A 264 -5.95 -22.83 -10.38
C ARG A 264 -6.32 -22.94 -11.85
N TYR A 265 -5.76 -23.93 -12.52
CA TYR A 265 -6.07 -24.23 -13.90
C TYR A 265 -7.33 -25.12 -13.96
N TYR A 266 -8.34 -24.74 -14.74
CA TYR A 266 -9.65 -25.41 -14.81
C TYR A 266 -9.60 -26.85 -15.34
N ARG A 267 -8.64 -27.20 -16.22
CA ARG A 267 -8.41 -28.60 -16.65
C ARG A 267 -7.29 -29.29 -15.90
N HIS A 268 -6.50 -28.53 -15.13
CA HIS A 268 -5.34 -29.02 -14.38
C HIS A 268 -5.44 -28.55 -12.93
N TYR A 269 -6.48 -29.00 -12.22
CA TYR A 269 -6.78 -28.52 -10.86
C TYR A 269 -5.66 -28.77 -9.85
N SER A 270 -4.75 -29.71 -10.13
CA SER A 270 -3.53 -29.96 -9.35
C SER A 270 -2.51 -28.82 -9.50
N ALA A 271 -2.49 -28.16 -10.66
CA ALA A 271 -1.66 -26.99 -10.87
C ALA A 271 -2.24 -25.79 -10.14
N LYS A 272 -1.41 -25.19 -9.29
CA LYS A 272 -1.77 -24.07 -8.43
C LYS A 272 -0.68 -23.02 -8.47
N ILE A 273 -1.08 -21.77 -8.58
CA ILE A 273 -0.17 -20.64 -8.39
C ILE A 273 -0.59 -19.92 -7.11
N LEU A 274 0.34 -19.78 -6.17
CA LEU A 274 0.22 -18.88 -5.03
C LEU A 274 1.05 -17.63 -5.31
N ILE A 275 0.44 -16.47 -5.16
CA ILE A 275 1.03 -15.19 -5.56
C ILE A 275 1.06 -14.28 -4.31
N PRO A 276 2.14 -14.32 -3.53
CA PRO A 276 2.24 -13.55 -2.30
C PRO A 276 2.07 -12.05 -2.53
N SER A 277 1.20 -11.43 -1.75
CA SER A 277 1.09 -9.97 -1.66
C SER A 277 1.95 -9.45 -0.51
N GLY A 278 2.25 -8.17 -0.52
CA GLY A 278 2.86 -7.51 0.63
C GLY A 278 1.92 -7.48 1.84
N SER A 279 2.49 -7.45 3.04
CA SER A 279 1.70 -7.45 4.28
C SER A 279 1.14 -6.07 4.60
N ASN A 280 0.25 -6.02 5.59
CA ASN A 280 -0.15 -4.74 6.19
C ASN A 280 1.06 -4.08 6.89
N GLY A 281 1.08 -2.74 6.89
CA GLY A 281 2.02 -1.94 7.66
C GLY A 281 1.43 -1.58 9.02
N SER A 282 2.26 -1.58 10.06
CA SER A 282 1.81 -1.26 11.42
C SER A 282 2.92 -0.63 12.24
N ASN A 283 2.53 0.27 13.16
CA ASN A 283 3.48 1.05 13.94
C ASN A 283 4.60 1.61 13.05
N THR A 284 5.83 1.73 13.54
CA THR A 284 6.97 2.23 12.77
C THR A 284 7.52 1.25 11.72
N ALA A 285 6.74 0.24 11.30
CA ALA A 285 7.15 -0.77 10.34
C ALA A 285 6.22 -0.76 9.12
N GLY A 286 6.82 -0.57 7.94
CA GLY A 286 6.14 -0.86 6.68
C GLY A 286 5.92 -2.36 6.51
N GLY A 287 4.87 -2.71 5.77
CA GLY A 287 4.57 -4.10 5.42
C GLY A 287 5.67 -4.73 4.59
N SER A 288 5.84 -6.05 4.70
CA SER A 288 6.82 -6.79 3.91
C SER A 288 6.49 -6.75 2.41
N GLY A 289 7.50 -7.03 1.58
CA GLY A 289 7.24 -7.39 0.19
C GLY A 289 6.59 -8.77 0.10
N GLY A 290 5.97 -9.06 -1.05
CA GLY A 290 5.46 -10.40 -1.35
C GLY A 290 6.60 -11.38 -1.57
N ASP A 291 6.56 -12.53 -0.91
CA ASP A 291 7.50 -13.63 -1.18
C ASP A 291 7.41 -14.14 -2.62
N LEU A 292 8.40 -14.93 -3.05
CA LEU A 292 8.42 -15.54 -4.37
C LEU A 292 7.13 -16.37 -4.61
N ALA A 293 6.54 -16.22 -5.79
CA ALA A 293 5.34 -17.00 -6.12
C ALA A 293 5.65 -18.50 -6.13
N THR A 294 4.70 -19.32 -5.71
CA THR A 294 4.82 -20.78 -5.79
C THR A 294 4.00 -21.28 -6.96
N VAL A 295 4.65 -21.93 -7.92
CA VAL A 295 3.99 -22.62 -9.03
C VAL A 295 4.07 -24.12 -8.76
N THR A 296 2.93 -24.73 -8.45
CA THR A 296 2.79 -26.19 -8.39
C THR A 296 2.34 -26.66 -9.76
N GLY A 297 3.11 -27.57 -10.36
CA GLY A 297 2.79 -28.15 -11.67
C GLY A 297 1.69 -29.22 -11.60
N ASP A 298 1.28 -29.66 -12.78
CA ASP A 298 0.44 -30.82 -13.02
C ASP A 298 1.20 -31.74 -13.99
N GLU A 299 1.00 -33.05 -13.93
CA GLU A 299 1.72 -34.01 -14.78
C GLU A 299 1.58 -33.73 -16.29
N LEU A 300 0.52 -33.00 -16.66
CA LEU A 300 0.20 -32.66 -18.03
C LEU A 300 0.64 -31.25 -18.45
N LEU A 301 1.22 -30.42 -17.57
CA LEU A 301 1.70 -29.08 -17.94
C LEU A 301 3.23 -29.06 -18.08
N THR A 302 3.71 -28.63 -19.25
CA THR A 302 5.15 -28.48 -19.50
C THR A 302 5.56 -27.01 -19.41
N PHE A 303 6.39 -26.65 -18.44
CA PHE A 303 6.87 -25.27 -18.18
C PHE A 303 8.31 -25.03 -18.66
N SER A 304 8.87 -25.98 -19.42
CA SER A 304 10.26 -25.94 -19.91
C SER A 304 10.28 -26.17 -21.41
N SER A 305 11.24 -25.56 -22.10
CA SER A 305 11.34 -25.67 -23.56
C SER A 305 11.38 -27.12 -24.02
N THR A 306 10.70 -27.38 -25.13
CA THR A 306 10.67 -28.67 -25.83
C THR A 306 11.43 -28.56 -27.15
N SER A 307 11.52 -29.65 -27.91
CA SER A 307 12.06 -29.60 -29.28
C SER A 307 11.24 -28.73 -30.24
N ARG A 308 10.00 -28.39 -29.89
CA ARG A 308 9.03 -27.68 -30.74
C ARG A 308 8.63 -26.31 -30.19
N THR A 309 8.94 -26.02 -28.93
CA THR A 309 8.47 -24.82 -28.25
C THR A 309 9.57 -24.25 -27.36
N GLU A 310 9.92 -22.99 -27.56
CA GLU A 310 10.72 -22.21 -26.64
C GLU A 310 9.81 -21.66 -25.53
N ILE A 311 10.07 -22.04 -24.28
CA ILE A 311 9.25 -21.64 -23.13
C ILE A 311 10.12 -20.90 -22.11
N HIS A 312 9.63 -19.72 -21.70
CA HIS A 312 10.21 -18.94 -20.61
C HIS A 312 9.14 -18.60 -19.58
N THR A 313 9.37 -19.00 -18.34
CA THR A 313 8.56 -18.63 -17.17
C THR A 313 9.35 -17.67 -16.29
N GLY A 314 8.70 -16.59 -15.84
CA GLY A 314 9.29 -15.58 -14.97
C GLY A 314 8.67 -15.60 -13.58
N ASN A 315 9.48 -15.35 -12.54
CA ASN A 315 9.01 -15.28 -11.16
C ASN A 315 9.94 -14.39 -10.33
N THR A 316 9.37 -13.37 -9.69
CA THR A 316 10.13 -12.34 -8.98
C THR A 316 9.46 -12.03 -7.64
N ALA A 317 10.22 -12.14 -6.55
CA ALA A 317 9.76 -11.70 -5.23
C ALA A 317 9.68 -10.17 -5.16
N GLY A 318 8.78 -9.67 -4.33
CA GLY A 318 8.64 -8.25 -4.02
C GLY A 318 9.87 -7.68 -3.33
N LYS A 319 10.05 -6.36 -3.45
CA LYS A 319 11.15 -5.62 -2.81
C LYS A 319 10.68 -5.03 -1.48
N PRO A 320 11.59 -4.86 -0.49
CA PRO A 320 11.27 -4.10 0.71
C PRO A 320 11.12 -2.60 0.39
N GLY A 321 10.28 -1.90 1.16
CA GLY A 321 10.17 -0.44 1.09
C GLY A 321 11.33 0.28 1.79
N GLY A 322 11.33 1.60 1.68
CA GLY A 322 12.29 2.48 2.34
C GLY A 322 12.14 2.49 3.86
N SER A 323 13.15 3.02 4.56
CA SER A 323 13.15 3.11 6.02
C SER A 323 13.00 4.55 6.51
N GLY A 324 12.70 4.71 7.81
CA GLY A 324 12.63 6.02 8.46
C GLY A 324 11.30 6.75 8.27
N PRO A 325 11.20 8.00 8.78
CA PRO A 325 9.94 8.73 8.85
C PRO A 325 9.28 9.02 7.50
N ASN A 326 10.07 9.15 6.43
CA ASN A 326 9.62 9.40 5.06
C ASN A 326 9.91 8.19 4.16
N GLY A 327 9.77 6.98 4.69
CA GLY A 327 9.99 5.74 3.97
C GLY A 327 9.09 5.64 2.74
N ASN A 328 9.70 5.59 1.56
CA ASN A 328 8.99 5.39 0.30
C ASN A 328 8.51 3.95 0.19
N GLY A 329 7.34 3.74 -0.40
CA GLY A 329 6.89 2.41 -0.81
C GLY A 329 7.79 1.84 -1.91
N ALA A 330 7.96 0.52 -1.94
CA ALA A 330 8.75 -0.12 -2.98
C ALA A 330 8.03 -0.12 -4.33
N ASP A 331 8.77 0.15 -5.39
CA ASP A 331 8.27 -0.05 -6.76
C ASP A 331 7.96 -1.53 -7.03
N GLY A 332 6.91 -1.74 -7.82
CA GLY A 332 6.48 -3.03 -8.34
C GLY A 332 7.62 -3.75 -9.05
N VAL A 333 7.65 -5.08 -8.90
CA VAL A 333 8.59 -5.95 -9.59
C VAL A 333 7.96 -6.53 -10.84
N VAL A 334 8.81 -6.99 -11.75
CA VAL A 334 8.39 -7.45 -13.07
C VAL A 334 8.47 -8.96 -13.17
N ALA A 335 7.52 -9.55 -13.89
CA ALA A 335 7.64 -10.90 -14.42
C ALA A 335 7.27 -10.90 -15.91
N TYR A 336 8.04 -11.68 -16.66
CA TYR A 336 7.92 -11.81 -18.10
C TYR A 336 7.96 -13.29 -18.46
N GLY A 337 7.12 -13.70 -19.40
CA GLY A 337 7.03 -15.08 -19.85
C GLY A 337 6.60 -15.16 -21.29
N TYR A 338 7.02 -16.22 -21.97
CA TYR A 338 6.60 -16.48 -23.35
C TYR A 338 6.59 -17.97 -23.66
N THR A 339 5.79 -18.31 -24.66
CA THR A 339 5.81 -19.59 -25.36
C THR A 339 5.84 -19.32 -26.86
N LEU A 340 6.91 -19.75 -27.53
CA LEU A 340 7.11 -19.52 -28.96
C LEU A 340 7.35 -20.84 -29.69
N ASN A 341 6.56 -21.11 -30.73
CA ASN A 341 6.72 -22.30 -31.55
C ASN A 341 7.99 -22.21 -32.41
N THR A 342 8.80 -23.28 -32.45
CA THR A 342 10.05 -23.36 -33.22
C THR A 342 9.86 -23.95 -34.61
N ALA A 343 8.72 -24.60 -34.89
CA ALA A 343 8.33 -24.98 -36.23
C ALA A 343 7.79 -23.74 -36.96
N GLY A 344 8.34 -23.42 -38.13
CA GLY A 344 8.08 -22.18 -38.88
C GLY A 344 6.66 -21.95 -39.40
N ASN A 345 5.63 -22.51 -38.77
CA ASN A 345 4.24 -22.15 -38.97
C ASN A 345 3.89 -21.00 -38.02
N THR A 346 4.02 -19.78 -38.55
CA THR A 346 3.89 -18.49 -37.87
C THR A 346 2.44 -18.05 -37.63
N SER A 347 1.50 -18.98 -37.45
CA SER A 347 0.16 -18.56 -37.00
C SER A 347 0.29 -18.04 -35.58
N ASP A 348 0.05 -16.74 -35.37
CA ASP A 348 0.13 -16.08 -34.06
C ASP A 348 -0.68 -16.80 -32.96
N ASP A 349 -1.67 -17.61 -33.35
CA ASP A 349 -2.52 -18.42 -32.48
C ASP A 349 -1.75 -19.46 -31.63
N ARG A 350 -0.48 -19.75 -31.97
CA ARG A 350 0.37 -20.72 -31.25
C ARG A 350 1.51 -20.08 -30.45
N ASN A 351 1.61 -18.75 -30.46
CA ASN A 351 2.58 -18.01 -29.67
C ASN A 351 1.85 -17.24 -28.57
N GLY A 352 2.53 -17.01 -27.45
CA GLY A 352 1.97 -16.29 -26.32
C GLY A 352 3.06 -15.53 -25.59
N ILE A 353 2.79 -14.26 -25.24
CA ILE A 353 3.74 -13.43 -24.50
C ILE A 353 3.02 -12.65 -23.40
N GLY A 354 3.57 -12.71 -22.19
CA GLY A 354 3.01 -12.06 -21.02
C GLY A 354 4.04 -11.20 -20.29
N TYR A 355 3.61 -10.01 -19.89
CA TYR A 355 4.37 -9.10 -19.05
C TYR A 355 3.48 -8.53 -17.94
N ILE A 356 3.96 -8.53 -16.71
CA ILE A 356 3.28 -7.90 -15.58
C ILE A 356 4.24 -7.15 -14.66
N VAL A 357 3.78 -6.01 -14.15
CA VAL A 357 4.38 -5.29 -13.02
C VAL A 357 3.48 -5.49 -11.80
N SER A 358 4.05 -5.82 -10.64
CA SER A 358 3.30 -6.04 -9.39
C SER A 358 2.85 -4.75 -8.71
N GLY A 359 2.00 -4.89 -7.69
CA GLY A 359 1.52 -3.75 -6.92
C GLY A 359 2.65 -3.03 -6.18
N GLY A 360 2.64 -1.70 -6.22
CA GLY A 360 3.59 -0.86 -5.48
C GLY A 360 3.23 -0.77 -3.99
N GLY A 361 4.24 -0.67 -3.12
CA GLY A 361 4.02 -0.54 -1.67
C GLY A 361 3.55 0.87 -1.26
N GLY A 362 2.86 1.00 -0.14
CA GLY A 362 2.47 2.30 0.43
C GLY A 362 3.62 2.99 1.17
N ALA A 363 3.62 4.32 1.25
CA ALA A 363 4.65 5.07 1.99
C ALA A 363 4.34 5.19 3.49
N GLY A 364 5.33 5.51 4.33
CA GLY A 364 5.09 5.77 5.75
C GLY A 364 6.35 5.83 6.61
N TYR A 365 6.18 5.68 7.93
CA TYR A 365 7.30 5.46 8.85
C TYR A 365 7.81 4.03 8.63
N GLY A 366 8.73 3.87 7.68
CA GLY A 366 8.93 2.63 6.94
C GLY A 366 7.90 2.50 5.81
N GLY A 367 8.38 2.35 4.59
CA GLY A 367 7.54 2.08 3.43
C GLY A 367 7.21 0.60 3.30
N GLY A 368 6.01 0.31 2.81
CA GLY A 368 5.59 -1.04 2.46
C GLY A 368 6.37 -1.59 1.27
N GLY A 369 6.59 -2.90 1.26
CA GLY A 369 7.19 -3.60 0.14
C GLY A 369 6.25 -3.76 -1.06
N SER A 370 6.77 -4.16 -2.21
CA SER A 370 5.97 -4.43 -3.40
C SER A 370 5.43 -5.86 -3.41
N GLY A 371 4.40 -6.12 -4.19
CA GLY A 371 3.90 -7.47 -4.41
C GLY A 371 4.88 -8.32 -5.21
N SER A 372 4.71 -9.64 -5.19
CA SER A 372 5.43 -10.54 -6.11
C SER A 372 4.85 -10.48 -7.53
N ALA A 373 5.59 -10.97 -8.52
CA ALA A 373 5.14 -11.10 -9.90
C ALA A 373 5.50 -12.49 -10.45
N VAL A 374 4.59 -13.07 -11.24
CA VAL A 374 4.82 -14.36 -11.92
C VAL A 374 4.24 -14.33 -13.33
N ALA A 375 4.96 -14.96 -14.26
CA ALA A 375 4.55 -15.21 -15.62
C ALA A 375 4.72 -16.70 -15.90
N ALA A 376 3.64 -17.46 -15.81
CA ALA A 376 3.62 -18.90 -16.04
C ALA A 376 3.31 -19.18 -17.52
N ALA A 377 4.30 -19.76 -18.20
CA ALA A 377 4.23 -20.10 -19.61
C ALA A 377 4.28 -21.62 -19.75
N SER A 378 3.35 -22.19 -20.50
CA SER A 378 3.30 -23.64 -20.69
C SER A 378 2.62 -24.06 -22.00
N GLU A 379 3.00 -25.23 -22.46
CA GLU A 379 2.36 -25.95 -23.56
C GLU A 379 1.44 -27.03 -22.98
N ASN A 380 0.19 -27.13 -23.50
CA ASN A 380 -0.70 -28.24 -23.19
C ASN A 380 -0.48 -29.39 -24.22
N PRO A 381 0.08 -30.54 -23.81
CA PRO A 381 0.30 -31.68 -24.69
C PRO A 381 -0.96 -32.54 -24.93
N VAL A 382 -2.05 -32.29 -24.19
CA VAL A 382 -3.25 -33.13 -24.22
C VAL A 382 -4.38 -32.37 -24.89
N TYR A 383 -4.41 -32.38 -26.23
CA TYR A 383 -5.58 -32.72 -27.04
C TYR A 383 -5.10 -32.80 -28.49
N MET A 384 -5.35 -33.95 -29.13
CA MET A 384 -4.75 -34.45 -30.37
C MET A 384 -4.94 -33.59 -31.64
N TYR A 385 -5.42 -32.35 -31.55
CA TYR A 385 -5.69 -31.52 -32.73
C TYR A 385 -5.32 -30.04 -32.65
N ASP A 386 -4.90 -29.47 -31.51
CA ASP A 386 -4.38 -28.09 -31.47
C ASP A 386 -3.38 -27.88 -30.31
N GLU A 387 -2.09 -27.72 -30.66
CA GLU A 387 -1.02 -27.31 -29.76
C GLU A 387 -1.27 -25.85 -29.31
N ALA A 388 -1.96 -25.65 -28.18
CA ALA A 388 -2.16 -24.30 -27.64
C ALA A 388 -1.08 -23.97 -26.61
N ALA A 389 -0.22 -23.02 -26.98
CA ALA A 389 0.72 -22.40 -26.08
C ALA A 389 0.01 -21.28 -25.30
N PHE A 390 0.20 -21.22 -23.98
CA PHE A 390 -0.45 -20.21 -23.15
C PHE A 390 0.54 -19.51 -22.21
N VAL A 391 0.26 -18.23 -21.95
CA VAL A 391 0.96 -17.46 -20.92
C VAL A 391 -0.04 -16.77 -20.02
N GLY A 392 0.01 -17.11 -18.73
CA GLY A 392 -0.69 -16.40 -17.66
C GLY A 392 0.27 -15.53 -16.88
N VAL A 393 -0.10 -14.28 -16.62
CA VAL A 393 0.66 -13.37 -15.77
C VAL A 393 -0.18 -12.95 -14.57
N ALA A 394 0.44 -12.93 -13.40
CA ALA A 394 -0.24 -12.57 -12.17
C ALA A 394 0.70 -11.90 -11.17
N SER A 395 0.15 -11.09 -10.28
CA SER A 395 0.92 -10.34 -9.28
C SER A 395 0.20 -10.23 -7.94
N GLY A 396 1.01 -10.07 -6.90
CA GLY A 396 0.54 -9.68 -5.58
C GLY A 396 0.28 -8.18 -5.50
N GLY A 397 -0.55 -7.78 -4.54
CA GLY A 397 -0.64 -6.38 -4.12
C GLY A 397 0.60 -5.95 -3.34
N GLY A 398 0.86 -4.65 -3.28
CA GLY A 398 1.91 -4.09 -2.44
C GLY A 398 1.51 -4.07 -0.96
N GLY A 399 2.49 -3.98 -0.07
CA GLY A 399 2.27 -3.85 1.37
C GLY A 399 1.93 -2.42 1.79
N GLY A 400 1.29 -2.27 2.95
CA GLY A 400 0.95 -0.97 3.52
C GLY A 400 2.16 -0.26 4.14
N GLY A 401 2.11 1.07 4.21
CA GLY A 401 3.13 1.85 4.91
C GLY A 401 3.01 1.80 6.44
N GLY A 402 4.11 2.08 7.13
CA GLY A 402 4.11 2.23 8.58
C GLY A 402 3.56 3.58 9.05
N ASN A 403 3.17 3.61 10.31
CA ASN A 403 2.62 4.74 11.03
C ASN A 403 3.58 5.23 12.12
N PHE A 404 3.37 6.47 12.58
CA PHE A 404 4.05 6.97 13.76
C PHE A 404 3.17 7.97 14.47
N VAL A 405 3.27 7.98 15.79
CA VAL A 405 2.64 8.98 16.66
C VAL A 405 3.65 9.33 17.75
N SER A 406 3.89 10.63 17.93
CA SER A 406 4.76 11.14 18.99
C SER A 406 4.18 10.80 20.36
N PRO A 407 5.01 10.49 21.37
CA PRO A 407 4.57 10.37 22.76
C PRO A 407 3.86 11.62 23.32
N ASP A 408 4.06 12.78 22.69
CA ASP A 408 3.42 14.04 23.07
C ASP A 408 1.95 14.14 22.59
N VAL A 409 1.49 13.17 21.78
CA VAL A 409 0.09 13.10 21.36
C VAL A 409 -0.73 12.43 22.45
N ILE A 410 -1.75 13.14 22.92
CA ILE A 410 -2.70 12.73 23.94
C ILE A 410 -3.81 11.90 23.28
N ASP A 411 -4.14 10.77 23.92
CA ASP A 411 -5.17 9.80 23.53
C ASP A 411 -5.16 9.45 22.02
N PRO A 412 -4.02 8.98 21.48
CA PRO A 412 -3.96 8.66 20.07
C PRO A 412 -4.79 7.42 19.76
N TYR A 413 -5.48 7.46 18.64
CA TYR A 413 -6.16 6.31 18.07
C TYR A 413 -5.72 6.14 16.63
N ILE A 414 -5.38 4.90 16.29
CA ILE A 414 -4.85 4.50 14.99
C ILE A 414 -5.74 3.36 14.49
N SER A 415 -6.19 3.44 13.25
CA SER A 415 -6.90 2.34 12.60
C SER A 415 -6.57 2.25 11.12
N ALA A 416 -6.70 1.07 10.53
CA ALA A 416 -6.69 0.92 9.08
C ALA A 416 -8.02 1.38 8.47
N GLU A 417 -7.96 2.13 7.37
CA GLU A 417 -9.16 2.36 6.54
C GLU A 417 -9.24 1.37 5.37
N GLY A 418 -10.43 1.26 4.78
CA GLY A 418 -10.62 0.56 3.50
C GLY A 418 -9.90 1.27 2.35
N GLY A 419 -9.50 0.50 1.34
CA GLY A 419 -8.90 1.03 0.10
C GLY A 419 -9.89 1.84 -0.75
N ALA A 420 -9.43 2.22 -1.95
CA ALA A 420 -10.33 2.72 -2.99
C ALA A 420 -11.20 1.56 -3.52
N ASP A 421 -12.48 1.83 -3.76
CA ASP A 421 -13.46 0.79 -4.13
C ASP A 421 -13.55 0.60 -5.64
N TRP A 422 -13.20 1.64 -6.43
CA TRP A 422 -13.24 1.59 -7.89
C TRP A 422 -11.91 1.90 -8.57
N ARG A 423 -11.67 1.27 -9.73
CA ARG A 423 -10.50 1.57 -10.56
C ARG A 423 -10.49 3.03 -11.02
N GLY A 424 -9.33 3.68 -10.90
CA GLY A 424 -9.15 5.07 -11.27
C GLY A 424 -9.80 6.07 -10.30
N GLU A 425 -10.46 5.59 -9.24
CA GLU A 425 -10.90 6.43 -8.14
C GLU A 425 -9.70 6.87 -7.31
N ILE A 426 -9.72 8.14 -6.93
CA ILE A 426 -8.68 8.80 -6.15
C ILE A 426 -9.23 8.99 -4.75
N ARG A 427 -8.71 8.24 -3.78
CA ARG A 427 -9.01 8.41 -2.36
C ARG A 427 -7.76 8.88 -1.62
N ASP A 428 -7.48 10.15 -1.79
CA ASP A 428 -6.33 10.79 -1.18
C ASP A 428 -6.43 10.82 0.35
N GLY A 429 -5.29 11.05 0.98
CA GLY A 429 -5.24 11.40 2.40
C GLY A 429 -5.96 12.71 2.69
N THR A 430 -6.29 12.90 3.95
CA THR A 430 -6.96 14.10 4.45
C THR A 430 -6.37 14.47 5.80
N ILE A 431 -6.21 15.76 6.04
CA ILE A 431 -5.87 16.26 7.37
C ILE A 431 -6.92 17.28 7.76
N THR A 432 -7.64 17.00 8.83
CA THR A 432 -8.48 18.00 9.48
C THR A 432 -7.93 18.29 10.87
N TYR A 433 -8.02 19.55 11.27
CA TYR A 433 -7.51 19.99 12.56
C TYR A 433 -8.38 21.10 13.12
N SER A 434 -8.30 21.29 14.43
CA SER A 434 -9.07 22.32 15.14
C SER A 434 -8.32 22.76 16.38
N PHE A 435 -8.47 24.03 16.75
CA PHE A 435 -7.85 24.59 17.94
C PHE A 435 -8.83 24.74 19.09
N CYS A 436 -8.33 24.55 20.30
CA CYS A 436 -9.06 24.81 21.53
C CYS A 436 -8.28 25.80 22.42
N PRO A 437 -8.93 26.87 22.93
CA PRO A 437 -8.31 27.78 23.88
C PRO A 437 -8.36 27.25 25.30
N SER A 438 -7.38 27.63 26.12
CA SER A 438 -7.41 27.38 27.57
C SER A 438 -8.56 28.12 28.30
N ASP A 439 -9.13 29.17 27.69
CA ASP A 439 -10.37 29.84 28.11
C ASP A 439 -11.40 29.82 26.96
N PRO A 440 -12.50 29.05 27.06
CA PRO A 440 -13.52 28.93 26.01
C PRO A 440 -14.11 30.25 25.54
N ASN A 441 -14.12 31.28 26.39
CA ASN A 441 -14.68 32.59 26.06
C ASN A 441 -13.76 33.40 25.14
N LYS A 442 -12.55 32.91 24.87
CA LYS A 442 -11.57 33.53 23.97
C LYS A 442 -11.49 32.86 22.60
N GLN A 443 -12.30 31.83 22.36
CA GLN A 443 -12.42 31.28 21.01
C GLN A 443 -13.16 32.30 20.14
N PRO A 444 -12.61 32.71 18.99
CA PRO A 444 -13.38 33.48 18.04
C PRO A 444 -14.58 32.66 17.55
N ASP A 445 -15.74 33.29 17.40
CA ASP A 445 -16.88 32.67 16.72
C ASP A 445 -16.46 32.28 15.29
N PRO A 446 -16.94 31.15 14.75
CA PRO A 446 -16.66 30.77 13.38
C PRO A 446 -17.00 31.94 12.46
N GLU A 447 -16.09 32.29 11.54
CA GLU A 447 -16.40 33.27 10.50
C GLU A 447 -17.70 32.82 9.82
N PRO A 448 -18.74 33.67 9.73
CA PRO A 448 -19.93 33.32 8.99
C PRO A 448 -19.49 33.06 7.56
N THR A 449 -19.53 31.81 7.13
CA THR A 449 -19.52 31.47 5.72
C THR A 449 -20.80 32.04 5.15
N SER A 450 -20.74 33.29 4.68
CA SER A 450 -21.86 33.90 3.99
C SER A 450 -22.25 32.98 2.85
N PRO A 451 -23.46 32.40 2.82
CA PRO A 451 -24.03 31.99 1.57
C PRO A 451 -24.47 33.29 0.91
N GLU A 452 -23.57 33.99 0.22
CA GLU A 452 -23.99 34.83 -0.88
C GLU A 452 -24.50 33.88 -1.97
N GLY A 453 -25.70 33.32 -1.75
CA GLY A 453 -26.50 32.78 -2.81
C GLY A 453 -26.75 33.92 -3.81
N PRO A 454 -26.72 33.66 -5.11
CA PRO A 454 -27.04 34.68 -6.10
C PRO A 454 -28.44 35.20 -5.80
N GLY A 455 -28.52 36.45 -5.38
CA GLY A 455 -29.77 37.15 -5.17
C GLY A 455 -30.54 37.20 -6.48
N TYR A 456 -31.58 36.37 -6.59
CA TYR A 456 -32.61 36.58 -7.59
C TYR A 456 -33.46 37.78 -7.14
N TRP A 457 -33.19 38.94 -7.75
CA TRP A 457 -34.16 40.03 -7.83
C TRP A 457 -34.24 40.56 -9.26
N THR A 458 -35.49 40.65 -9.71
CA THR A 458 -36.09 41.16 -10.98
C THR A 458 -36.04 40.29 -12.21
#